data_AF-A0A2R6NLY2-F1
#
_entry.id   AF-A0A2R6NLY2-F1
#
_cell.length_a   1.000
_cell.length_b   1.000
_cell.length_c   1.000
_cell.angle_alpha   90.00
_cell.angle_beta   90.00
_cell.angle_gamma   90.00
#
_symmetry.space_group_name_H-M   'P 1'
#
loop_
_entity.id
_entity.type
_entity.pdbx_description
1 polymer ?
#
loop_
_entity_poly.entity_id
_entity_poly.type
_entity_poly.pdbx_seq_one_letter_code
_entity_poly.pdbx_strand_id
1 'polypeptide(L)'
;MGHPKSDTEPLLSSTARPPSYRTYNQSDTDSTITTYYTESEGSHSHSQKSAEASTRICDQWSRNTAYAQSDADSSTTTYYIPEDPHSYSKKSAKASTCTLSASGGATFTLTGGGLLGSICALLLLVILTLQVLNTVQVPTRDPLDPAERERIRMEWDKEIRGHDETRVKWNEEKIFWKGEHRKWSVWKQQWEVDHQRQARERKLWEEERAHRLGLLWDIPRDEGHCAAYNTRGYTARMNPMLACKSAPIVIHNERVQNEIVGHFIVNSNEPACQPHWGKWYDKGCIGGGMRRVESRLWNLRKDDDWQWMCGTTPATVNGIAFSQPTRCENRGWIWGMVGMFEYPDMSCGWNLMGNISGVEQPPVNTL
;
A
#
# COMPACT_ATOMS: atom_id res chain seq x y z
N MET A 1 -26.12 -14.70 -62.97
CA MET A 1 -24.95 -14.20 -62.23
C MET A 1 -25.48 -13.26 -61.17
N GLY A 2 -25.63 -13.75 -59.93
CA GLY A 2 -26.24 -13.02 -58.82
C GLY A 2 -25.21 -12.71 -57.74
N HIS A 3 -25.14 -11.46 -57.33
CA HIS A 3 -24.36 -10.99 -56.18
C HIS A 3 -25.04 -11.37 -54.86
N PRO A 4 -24.29 -11.76 -53.82
CA PRO A 4 -24.83 -11.85 -52.47
C PRO A 4 -24.76 -10.49 -51.76
N LYS A 5 -25.82 -10.20 -50.99
CA LYS A 5 -25.96 -9.03 -50.12
C LYS A 5 -25.14 -9.20 -48.84
N SER A 6 -24.52 -8.11 -48.39
CA SER A 6 -23.91 -7.96 -47.08
C SER A 6 -24.94 -7.42 -46.08
N ASP A 7 -25.17 -8.14 -44.99
CA ASP A 7 -25.99 -7.65 -43.88
C ASP A 7 -25.13 -6.93 -42.84
N THR A 8 -25.63 -5.76 -42.42
CA THR A 8 -25.00 -4.82 -41.50
C THR A 8 -25.64 -4.96 -40.12
N GLU A 9 -24.86 -5.31 -39.09
CA GLU A 9 -25.28 -5.27 -37.69
C GLU A 9 -25.09 -3.86 -37.08
N PRO A 10 -25.97 -3.41 -36.16
CA PRO A 10 -25.82 -2.13 -35.48
C PRO A 10 -25.06 -2.24 -34.15
N LEU A 11 -24.10 -1.32 -33.95
CA LEU A 11 -23.40 -1.06 -32.69
C LEU A 11 -24.30 -0.27 -31.73
N LEU A 12 -24.58 -0.83 -30.55
CA LEU A 12 -25.17 -0.11 -29.41
C LEU A 12 -24.06 0.35 -28.46
N SER A 13 -23.89 1.68 -28.37
CA SER A 13 -22.98 2.38 -27.47
C SER A 13 -23.70 2.73 -26.17
N SER A 14 -23.15 2.31 -25.03
CA SER A 14 -23.58 2.72 -23.69
C SER A 14 -22.36 2.98 -22.81
N THR A 15 -22.05 4.26 -22.61
CA THR A 15 -21.03 4.76 -21.67
C THR A 15 -21.70 5.18 -20.37
N ALA A 16 -21.37 4.51 -19.27
CA ALA A 16 -21.62 4.99 -17.91
C ALA A 16 -20.29 5.06 -17.14
N ARG A 17 -19.99 6.23 -16.56
CA ARG A 17 -18.84 6.46 -15.68
C ARG A 17 -19.15 5.97 -14.25
N PRO A 18 -18.22 5.27 -13.57
CA PRO A 18 -18.33 5.03 -12.14
C PRO A 18 -17.71 6.19 -11.30
N PRO A 19 -18.06 6.27 -10.00
CA PRO A 19 -17.69 7.39 -9.14
C PRO A 19 -16.26 7.29 -8.59
N SER A 20 -15.68 8.46 -8.35
CA SER A 20 -14.35 8.67 -7.74
C SER A 20 -14.44 8.51 -6.21
N TYR A 21 -13.60 7.65 -5.64
CA TYR A 21 -13.31 7.65 -4.20
C TYR A 21 -11.82 7.82 -3.92
N ARG A 22 -11.55 8.58 -2.85
CA ARG A 22 -10.25 9.06 -2.40
C ARG A 22 -9.63 8.03 -1.45
N THR A 23 -8.44 7.53 -1.78
CA THR A 23 -7.59 6.74 -0.87
C THR A 23 -6.63 7.66 -0.12
N TYR A 24 -6.42 7.35 1.16
CA TYR A 24 -5.38 7.94 2.01
C TYR A 24 -4.09 7.13 1.82
N ASN A 25 -3.00 7.79 1.44
CA ASN A 25 -1.67 7.19 1.49
C ASN A 25 -0.99 7.53 2.82
N GLN A 26 -0.43 6.49 3.41
CA GLN A 26 0.47 6.49 4.54
C GLN A 26 1.82 7.07 4.08
N SER A 27 2.39 7.96 4.90
CA SER A 27 3.60 8.72 4.61
C SER A 27 4.85 7.84 4.62
N ASP A 28 5.31 7.47 3.43
CA ASP A 28 6.71 7.11 3.23
C ASP A 28 7.57 8.39 3.21
N THR A 29 8.68 8.36 3.93
CA THR A 29 9.64 9.45 3.99
C THR A 29 10.44 9.50 2.69
N ASP A 30 9.93 10.27 1.73
CA ASP A 30 10.61 10.55 0.47
C ASP A 30 11.94 11.28 0.73
N SER A 31 13.04 10.64 0.32
CA SER A 31 14.33 11.32 0.13
C SER A 31 14.16 12.35 -1.00
N THR A 32 14.00 13.62 -0.64
CA THR A 32 13.85 14.69 -1.63
C THR A 32 15.21 15.02 -2.23
N ILE A 33 15.51 14.48 -3.41
CA ILE A 33 16.71 14.87 -4.16
C ILE A 33 16.45 16.26 -4.75
N THR A 34 17.01 17.30 -4.14
CA THR A 34 16.99 18.64 -4.71
C THR A 34 18.28 18.87 -5.49
N THR A 35 18.18 18.97 -6.82
CA THR A 35 19.33 19.26 -7.69
C THR A 35 19.42 20.77 -7.90
N TYR A 36 20.51 21.39 -7.46
CA TYR A 36 20.82 22.79 -7.76
C TYR A 36 21.94 22.84 -8.80
N TYR A 37 21.75 23.63 -9.86
CA TYR A 37 22.78 23.94 -10.84
C TYR A 37 23.47 25.23 -10.40
N THR A 38 24.75 25.15 -10.03
CA THR A 38 25.58 26.33 -9.73
C THR A 38 26.41 26.67 -10.96
N GLU A 39 26.06 27.76 -11.66
CA GLU A 39 26.94 28.36 -12.66
C GLU A 39 28.09 29.05 -11.90
N SER A 40 29.34 28.68 -12.17
CA SER A 40 30.50 29.35 -11.59
C SER A 40 30.52 30.80 -12.09
N GLU A 41 30.43 31.77 -11.17
CA GLU A 41 30.40 33.20 -11.50
C GLU A 41 31.71 33.65 -12.15
N GLY A 42 31.67 33.84 -13.48
CA GLY A 42 32.67 34.54 -14.26
C GLY A 42 32.02 35.69 -15.04
N SER A 43 32.12 36.91 -14.51
CA SER A 43 31.92 38.25 -15.12
C SER A 43 30.67 38.54 -15.97
N HIS A 44 30.03 39.67 -15.63
CA HIS A 44 28.70 40.16 -16.02
C HIS A 44 28.42 40.48 -17.51
N SER A 45 27.12 40.35 -17.82
CA SER A 45 26.30 41.19 -18.73
C SER A 45 26.15 40.78 -20.21
N HIS A 46 25.89 39.50 -20.52
CA HIS A 46 25.06 39.13 -21.68
C HIS A 46 24.38 37.74 -21.55
N SER A 47 24.45 37.09 -20.38
CA SER A 47 24.23 35.65 -20.16
C SER A 47 22.77 35.17 -20.02
N GLN A 48 21.81 36.06 -19.68
CA GLN A 48 20.47 35.63 -19.25
C GLN A 48 19.65 34.87 -20.32
N LYS A 49 19.82 35.17 -21.62
CA LYS A 49 19.02 34.51 -22.68
C LYS A 49 19.52 33.12 -23.09
N SER A 50 20.78 32.80 -22.81
CA SER A 50 21.39 31.52 -23.21
C SER A 50 21.20 30.43 -22.15
N ALA A 51 21.14 30.82 -20.87
CA ALA A 51 20.82 29.92 -19.77
C ALA A 51 19.40 29.34 -19.90
N GLU A 52 18.40 30.18 -20.20
CA GLU A 52 17.00 29.75 -20.37
C GLU A 52 16.78 28.71 -21.48
N ALA A 53 17.62 28.69 -22.52
CA ALA A 53 17.52 27.72 -23.61
C ALA A 53 18.07 26.33 -23.21
N SER A 54 19.13 26.30 -22.42
CA SER A 54 19.74 25.05 -21.95
C SER A 54 18.90 24.38 -20.85
N THR A 55 18.32 25.17 -19.95
CA THR A 55 17.38 24.66 -18.93
C THR A 55 16.17 23.98 -19.56
N ARG A 56 15.62 24.53 -20.65
CA ARG A 56 14.48 23.91 -21.36
C ARG A 56 14.80 22.56 -21.98
N ILE A 57 16.02 22.33 -22.48
CA ILE A 57 16.41 21.05 -23.10
C ILE A 57 16.55 19.97 -22.02
N CYS A 58 17.15 20.29 -20.88
CA CYS A 58 17.25 19.36 -19.74
C CYS A 58 15.89 19.09 -19.07
N ASP A 59 15.03 20.11 -18.92
CA ASP A 59 13.68 19.96 -18.37
C ASP A 59 12.74 19.16 -19.29
N GLN A 60 12.92 19.26 -20.61
CA GLN A 60 12.16 18.43 -21.57
C GLN A 60 12.59 16.96 -21.47
N TRP A 61 13.88 16.70 -21.26
CA TRP A 61 14.41 15.34 -21.10
C TRP A 61 13.97 14.71 -19.77
N SER A 62 14.07 15.44 -18.66
CA SER A 62 13.65 15.00 -17.32
C SER A 62 12.15 14.67 -17.27
N ARG A 63 11.29 15.48 -17.90
CA ARG A 63 9.86 15.19 -18.02
C ARG A 63 9.58 13.93 -18.82
N ASN A 64 10.29 13.69 -19.91
CA ASN A 64 10.09 12.50 -20.74
C ASN A 64 10.51 11.19 -20.02
N THR A 65 11.54 11.24 -19.16
CA THR A 65 11.91 10.10 -18.32
C THR A 65 10.92 9.86 -17.18
N ALA A 66 10.35 10.91 -16.58
CA ALA A 66 9.33 10.76 -15.55
C ALA A 66 8.02 10.15 -16.09
N TYR A 67 7.61 10.50 -17.31
CA TYR A 67 6.45 9.89 -17.99
C TYR A 67 6.67 8.40 -18.30
N ALA A 68 7.90 8.00 -18.67
CA ALA A 68 8.22 6.59 -18.92
C ALA A 68 8.18 5.73 -17.64
N GLN A 69 8.39 6.34 -16.47
CA GLN A 69 8.40 5.65 -15.18
C GLN A 69 7.01 5.56 -14.54
N SER A 70 6.14 6.57 -14.74
CA SER A 70 4.75 6.52 -14.27
C SER A 70 3.89 5.46 -14.98
N ASP A 71 4.22 5.13 -16.24
CA ASP A 71 3.52 4.09 -17.00
C ASP A 71 3.90 2.66 -16.56
N ALA A 72 5.02 2.49 -15.84
CA ALA A 72 5.46 1.19 -15.33
C ALA A 72 4.80 0.79 -13.99
N ASP A 73 4.43 1.76 -13.15
CA ASP A 73 3.84 1.51 -11.83
C ASP A 73 2.30 1.51 -11.83
N SER A 74 1.64 1.91 -12.92
CA SER A 74 0.17 2.00 -13.02
C SER A 74 -0.54 0.71 -13.45
N SER A 75 0.16 -0.38 -13.78
CA SER A 75 -0.48 -1.62 -14.29
C SER A 75 -0.71 -2.67 -13.21
N THR A 76 -1.28 -2.30 -12.06
CA THR A 76 -1.94 -3.29 -11.19
C THR A 76 -3.41 -3.37 -11.59
N THR A 77 -3.70 -4.13 -12.66
CA THR A 77 -5.07 -4.43 -13.05
C THR A 77 -5.63 -5.49 -12.11
N THR A 78 -6.31 -5.06 -11.05
CA THR A 78 -7.14 -5.95 -10.24
C THR A 78 -8.38 -6.33 -11.05
N TYR A 79 -8.32 -7.47 -11.73
CA TYR A 79 -9.50 -8.05 -12.35
C TYR A 79 -10.42 -8.62 -11.27
N TYR A 80 -11.59 -8.01 -11.14
CA TYR A 80 -12.73 -8.62 -10.45
C TYR A 80 -13.07 -9.93 -11.16
N ILE A 81 -12.93 -11.05 -10.46
CA ILE A 81 -13.55 -12.31 -10.87
C ILE A 81 -15.04 -12.14 -10.57
N PRO A 82 -15.94 -12.19 -11.57
CA PRO A 82 -17.37 -12.23 -11.29
C PRO A 82 -17.63 -13.51 -10.49
N GLU A 83 -18.09 -13.38 -9.24
CA GLU A 83 -18.67 -14.51 -8.55
C GLU A 83 -19.87 -14.98 -9.37
N ASP A 84 -19.85 -16.26 -9.76
CA ASP A 84 -20.95 -16.93 -10.46
C ASP A 84 -22.30 -16.62 -9.78
N PRO A 85 -23.24 -15.90 -10.42
CA PRO A 85 -24.56 -15.65 -9.84
C PRO A 85 -25.44 -16.92 -9.80
N HIS A 86 -24.89 -18.09 -10.16
CA HIS A 86 -25.55 -19.39 -10.02
C HIS A 86 -24.63 -20.47 -9.42
N SER A 87 -23.83 -20.12 -8.42
CA SER A 87 -23.46 -21.13 -7.42
C SER A 87 -24.63 -21.35 -6.47
N TYR A 88 -25.65 -22.07 -6.94
CA TYR A 88 -26.45 -22.86 -6.01
C TYR A 88 -25.46 -23.78 -5.32
N SER A 89 -25.10 -23.41 -4.10
CA SER A 89 -24.63 -24.34 -3.09
C SER A 89 -25.68 -25.44 -3.04
N LYS A 90 -25.45 -26.49 -3.83
CA LYS A 90 -25.75 -27.83 -3.35
C LYS A 90 -24.97 -27.88 -2.04
N LYS A 91 -25.69 -27.60 -0.96
CA LYS A 91 -25.54 -28.37 0.26
C LYS A 91 -25.52 -29.80 -0.23
N SER A 92 -24.33 -30.31 -0.50
CA SER A 92 -24.03 -31.69 -0.25
C SER A 92 -24.43 -31.82 1.20
N ALA A 93 -25.67 -32.28 1.40
CA ALA A 93 -25.91 -33.22 2.46
C ALA A 93 -24.78 -34.24 2.25
N LYS A 94 -23.65 -34.02 2.94
CA LYS A 94 -22.97 -35.13 3.54
C LYS A 94 -24.13 -35.95 4.08
N ALA A 95 -24.26 -37.17 3.60
CA ALA A 95 -24.84 -38.18 4.44
C ALA A 95 -24.08 -38.01 5.75
N SER A 96 -24.69 -37.26 6.67
CA SER A 96 -24.44 -37.39 8.07
C SER A 96 -24.76 -38.86 8.26
N THR A 97 -23.72 -39.68 8.23
CA THR A 97 -23.72 -40.86 9.05
C THR A 97 -24.11 -40.33 10.41
N CYS A 98 -25.40 -40.39 10.71
CA CYS A 98 -25.89 -40.30 12.06
C CYS A 98 -25.28 -41.53 12.72
N THR A 99 -24.04 -41.42 13.18
CA THR A 99 -23.62 -42.13 14.38
C THR A 99 -24.60 -41.66 15.44
N LEU A 100 -25.67 -42.43 15.61
CA LEU A 100 -26.39 -42.52 16.86
C LEU A 100 -25.34 -42.88 17.92
N SER A 101 -24.70 -41.86 18.47
CA SER A 101 -24.07 -41.96 19.78
C SER A 101 -25.23 -42.13 20.75
N ALA A 102 -25.53 -43.39 21.05
CA ALA A 102 -26.35 -43.77 22.19
C ALA A 102 -25.59 -43.42 23.48
N SER A 103 -25.40 -42.13 23.74
CA SER A 103 -24.95 -41.61 25.03
C SER A 103 -26.18 -41.52 25.93
N GLY A 104 -26.50 -42.62 26.57
CA GLY A 104 -27.68 -42.73 27.41
C GLY A 104 -28.09 -44.18 27.57
N GLY A 105 -27.20 -45.00 28.15
CA GLY A 105 -27.56 -46.32 28.64
C GLY A 105 -28.54 -46.19 29.79
N ALA A 106 -29.82 -45.97 29.48
CA ALA A 106 -30.89 -46.36 30.36
C ALA A 106 -31.04 -47.88 30.20
N THR A 107 -30.23 -48.64 30.93
CA THR A 107 -30.47 -50.06 31.17
C THR A 107 -31.78 -50.18 31.95
N PHE A 108 -32.88 -50.36 31.22
CA PHE A 108 -34.11 -50.86 31.81
C PHE A 108 -33.88 -52.33 32.18
N THR A 109 -33.36 -52.56 33.38
CA THR A 109 -33.35 -53.89 33.99
C THR A 109 -34.80 -54.24 34.31
N LEU A 110 -35.40 -55.08 33.46
CA LEU A 110 -36.72 -55.67 33.70
C LEU A 110 -36.59 -56.75 34.79
N THR A 111 -36.28 -56.34 36.01
CA THR A 111 -36.25 -57.23 37.18
C THR A 111 -37.68 -57.41 37.67
N GLY A 112 -38.21 -58.62 37.48
CA GLY A 112 -39.30 -59.13 38.32
C GLY A 112 -40.70 -58.61 38.00
N GLY A 113 -41.16 -58.76 36.76
CA GLY A 113 -42.59 -58.82 36.46
C GLY A 113 -43.00 -60.28 36.24
N GLY A 114 -43.67 -60.91 37.21
CA GLY A 114 -44.26 -62.24 37.06
C GLY A 114 -45.21 -62.31 35.84
N LEU A 115 -45.74 -63.50 35.55
CA LEU A 115 -46.62 -63.89 34.40
C LEU A 115 -47.32 -62.75 33.60
N LEU A 116 -47.86 -61.72 34.25
CA LEU A 116 -48.35 -60.46 33.67
C LEU A 116 -47.39 -59.75 32.67
N GLY A 117 -46.08 -59.68 32.94
CA GLY A 117 -45.14 -58.98 32.05
C GLY A 117 -44.95 -59.68 30.70
N SER A 118 -44.94 -61.01 30.72
CA SER A 118 -44.88 -61.85 29.51
C SER A 118 -46.16 -61.72 28.68
N ILE A 119 -47.32 -61.63 29.34
CA ILE A 119 -48.62 -61.42 28.67
C ILE A 119 -48.65 -60.06 27.96
N CYS A 120 -48.15 -58.97 28.57
CA CYS A 120 -48.09 -57.66 27.92
C CYS A 120 -47.18 -57.64 26.68
N ALA A 121 -46.03 -58.33 26.71
CA ALA A 121 -45.13 -58.39 25.56
C ALA A 121 -45.75 -59.15 24.37
N LEU A 122 -46.45 -60.25 24.63
CA LEU A 122 -47.17 -61.01 23.60
C LEU A 122 -48.33 -60.20 23.02
N LEU A 123 -49.07 -59.45 23.84
CA LEU A 123 -50.15 -58.58 23.37
C LEU A 123 -49.62 -57.46 22.47
N LEU A 124 -48.47 -56.84 22.79
CA LEU A 124 -47.85 -55.83 21.93
C LEU A 124 -47.37 -56.43 20.59
N LEU A 125 -46.82 -57.65 20.60
CA LEU A 125 -46.45 -58.37 19.38
C LEU A 125 -47.68 -58.69 18.51
N VAL A 126 -48.78 -59.10 19.12
CA VAL A 126 -50.06 -59.33 18.41
C VAL A 126 -50.60 -58.01 17.85
N ILE A 127 -50.55 -56.91 18.60
CA ILE A 127 -51.00 -55.59 18.09
C ILE A 127 -50.12 -55.12 16.92
N LEU A 128 -48.79 -55.25 17.01
CA LEU A 128 -47.89 -54.86 15.92
C LEU A 128 -48.08 -55.73 14.68
N THR A 129 -48.22 -57.04 14.85
CA THR A 129 -48.50 -57.95 13.72
C THR A 129 -49.86 -57.65 13.11
N LEU A 130 -50.88 -57.31 13.90
CA LEU A 130 -52.18 -56.84 13.39
C LEU A 130 -52.07 -55.49 12.68
N GLN A 131 -51.25 -54.55 13.15
CA GLN A 131 -51.01 -53.27 12.45
C GLN A 131 -50.27 -53.46 11.12
N VAL A 132 -49.29 -54.37 11.06
CA VAL A 132 -48.60 -54.73 9.81
C VAL A 132 -49.55 -55.46 8.86
N LEU A 133 -50.35 -56.41 9.36
CA LEU A 133 -51.35 -57.11 8.54
C LEU A 133 -52.43 -56.15 8.04
N ASN A 134 -52.88 -55.18 8.84
CA ASN A 134 -53.88 -54.19 8.44
C ASN A 134 -53.31 -53.16 7.44
N THR A 135 -52.02 -52.81 7.53
CA THR A 135 -51.36 -51.95 6.53
C THR A 135 -51.09 -52.68 5.21
N VAL A 136 -50.81 -53.98 5.24
CA VAL A 136 -50.67 -54.82 4.03
C VAL A 136 -52.04 -55.13 3.40
N GLN A 137 -53.12 -55.11 4.19
CA GLN A 137 -54.50 -55.32 3.72
C GLN A 137 -55.23 -54.06 3.30
N VAL A 138 -54.60 -52.89 3.24
CA VAL A 138 -55.16 -51.80 2.44
C VAL A 138 -54.87 -52.19 0.99
N PRO A 139 -55.83 -52.74 0.21
CA PRO A 139 -55.65 -52.85 -1.22
C PRO A 139 -55.34 -51.43 -1.66
N THR A 140 -54.13 -51.22 -2.17
CA THR A 140 -53.79 -50.01 -2.89
C THR A 140 -54.81 -49.94 -4.01
N ARG A 141 -55.92 -49.24 -3.78
CA ARG A 141 -56.86 -48.78 -4.80
C ARG A 141 -56.06 -47.77 -5.58
N ASP A 142 -55.17 -48.29 -6.39
CA ASP A 142 -54.43 -47.53 -7.36
C ASP A 142 -55.50 -47.10 -8.37
N PRO A 143 -55.89 -45.82 -8.39
CA PRO A 143 -57.07 -45.37 -9.13
C PRO A 143 -56.85 -45.40 -10.65
N LEU A 144 -55.65 -45.79 -11.08
CA LEU A 144 -55.21 -45.80 -12.46
C LEU A 144 -55.33 -47.22 -13.03
N ASP A 145 -56.13 -47.31 -14.09
CA ASP A 145 -56.22 -48.46 -14.98
C ASP A 145 -54.80 -48.95 -15.38
N PRO A 146 -54.53 -50.27 -15.43
CA PRO A 146 -53.22 -50.79 -15.78
C PRO A 146 -52.68 -50.28 -17.12
N ALA A 147 -53.55 -49.98 -18.10
CA ALA A 147 -53.11 -49.45 -19.39
C ALA A 147 -52.63 -48.00 -19.27
N GLU A 148 -53.29 -47.17 -18.47
CA GLU A 148 -52.87 -45.78 -18.24
C GLU A 148 -51.54 -45.71 -17.48
N ARG A 149 -51.32 -46.62 -16.54
CA ARG A 149 -50.03 -46.75 -15.84
C ARG A 149 -48.90 -47.07 -16.80
N GLU A 150 -49.15 -47.95 -17.76
CA GLU A 150 -48.13 -48.31 -18.75
C GLU A 150 -47.83 -47.14 -19.70
N ARG A 151 -48.84 -46.35 -20.07
CA ARG A 151 -48.63 -45.10 -20.82
C ARG A 151 -47.77 -44.10 -20.06
N ILE A 152 -48.05 -43.89 -18.77
CA ILE A 152 -47.25 -42.99 -17.91
C ILE A 152 -45.79 -43.49 -17.80
N ARG A 153 -45.57 -44.81 -17.68
CA ARG A 153 -44.22 -45.39 -17.68
C ARG A 153 -43.49 -45.14 -19.00
N MET A 154 -44.17 -45.32 -20.13
CA MET A 154 -43.57 -45.07 -21.44
C MET A 154 -43.22 -43.59 -21.65
N GLU A 155 -44.08 -42.67 -21.19
CA GLU A 155 -43.82 -41.22 -21.22
C GLU A 155 -42.65 -40.85 -20.31
N TRP A 156 -42.63 -41.36 -19.08
CA TRP A 156 -41.55 -41.17 -18.12
C TRP A 156 -40.22 -41.74 -18.63
N ASP A 157 -40.22 -42.92 -19.24
CA ASP A 157 -39.02 -43.51 -19.85
C ASP A 157 -38.51 -42.67 -21.03
N LYS A 158 -39.41 -42.04 -21.80
CA LYS A 158 -39.02 -41.11 -22.87
C LYS A 158 -38.40 -39.83 -22.30
N GLU A 159 -38.98 -39.29 -21.23
CA GLU A 159 -38.44 -38.13 -20.52
C GLU A 159 -37.08 -38.42 -19.89
N ILE A 160 -36.92 -39.57 -19.23
CA ILE A 160 -35.63 -40.04 -18.69
C ILE A 160 -34.58 -40.08 -19.80
N ARG A 161 -34.89 -40.70 -20.95
CA ARG A 161 -33.95 -40.75 -22.08
C ARG A 161 -33.54 -39.37 -22.56
N GLY A 162 -34.48 -38.44 -22.68
CA GLY A 162 -34.19 -37.05 -23.07
C GLY A 162 -33.30 -36.32 -22.05
N HIS A 163 -33.53 -36.55 -20.76
CA HIS A 163 -32.67 -36.02 -19.69
C HIS A 163 -31.27 -36.64 -19.72
N ASP A 164 -31.15 -37.95 -19.95
CA ASP A 164 -29.87 -38.63 -20.02
C ASP A 164 -29.04 -38.15 -21.22
N GLU A 165 -29.65 -37.97 -22.39
CA GLU A 165 -28.98 -37.37 -23.56
C GLU A 165 -28.46 -35.95 -23.26
N THR A 166 -29.28 -35.14 -22.58
CA THR A 166 -28.88 -33.77 -22.18
C THR A 166 -27.73 -33.80 -21.17
N ARG A 167 -27.75 -34.75 -20.22
CA ARG A 167 -26.67 -34.92 -19.24
C ARG A 167 -25.36 -35.38 -19.89
N VAL A 168 -25.44 -36.24 -20.90
CA VAL A 168 -24.27 -36.67 -21.68
C VAL A 168 -23.66 -35.48 -22.41
N LYS A 169 -24.46 -34.71 -23.17
CA LYS A 169 -24.00 -33.50 -23.87
C LYS A 169 -23.37 -32.48 -22.91
N TRP A 170 -24.05 -32.20 -21.80
CA TRP A 170 -23.52 -31.28 -20.79
C TRP A 170 -22.19 -31.78 -20.18
N ASN A 171 -22.05 -33.08 -19.98
CA ASN A 171 -20.81 -33.66 -19.46
C ASN A 171 -19.66 -33.58 -20.48
N GLU A 172 -19.95 -33.78 -21.77
CA GLU A 172 -18.98 -33.59 -22.87
C GLU A 172 -18.49 -32.14 -22.95
N GLU A 173 -19.40 -31.17 -22.96
CA GLU A 173 -19.07 -29.73 -22.94
C GLU A 173 -18.23 -29.38 -21.71
N LYS A 174 -18.61 -29.90 -20.54
CA LYS A 174 -17.87 -29.68 -19.30
C LYS A 174 -16.44 -30.23 -19.36
N ILE A 175 -16.24 -31.40 -19.97
CA ILE A 175 -14.90 -31.98 -20.17
C ILE A 175 -14.10 -31.12 -21.14
N PHE A 176 -14.72 -30.67 -22.23
CA PHE A 176 -14.11 -29.77 -23.21
C PHE A 176 -13.63 -28.47 -22.56
N TRP A 177 -14.50 -27.76 -21.85
CA TRP A 177 -14.16 -26.50 -21.17
C TRP A 177 -13.11 -26.67 -20.08
N LYS A 178 -13.12 -27.79 -19.34
CA LYS A 178 -12.03 -28.12 -18.40
C LYS A 178 -10.69 -28.29 -19.11
N GLY A 179 -10.68 -28.85 -20.31
CA GLY A 179 -9.48 -28.97 -21.15
C GLY A 179 -8.94 -27.61 -21.57
N GLU A 180 -9.80 -26.73 -22.09
CA GLU A 180 -9.43 -25.36 -22.47
C GLU A 180 -8.94 -24.54 -21.28
N HIS A 181 -9.61 -24.65 -20.13
CA HIS A 181 -9.19 -23.91 -18.94
C HIS A 181 -7.80 -24.34 -18.44
N ARG A 182 -7.45 -25.63 -18.56
CA ARG A 182 -6.08 -26.12 -18.27
C ARG A 182 -5.05 -25.56 -19.25
N LYS A 183 -5.37 -25.51 -20.55
CA LYS A 183 -4.47 -24.91 -21.55
C LYS A 183 -4.26 -23.42 -21.26
N TRP A 184 -5.34 -22.71 -20.95
CA TRP A 184 -5.27 -21.30 -20.60
C TRP A 184 -4.49 -21.05 -19.31
N SER A 185 -4.65 -21.88 -18.28
CA SER A 185 -3.91 -21.73 -17.03
C SER A 185 -2.40 -21.97 -17.23
N VAL A 186 -2.02 -22.97 -18.04
CA VAL A 186 -0.62 -23.22 -18.40
C VAL A 186 -0.06 -22.05 -19.23
N TRP A 187 -0.79 -21.58 -20.24
CA TRP A 187 -0.39 -20.45 -21.06
C TRP A 187 -0.20 -19.18 -20.21
N LYS A 188 -1.10 -18.91 -19.28
CA LYS A 188 -1.03 -17.75 -18.38
C LYS A 188 0.21 -17.82 -17.46
N GLN A 189 0.51 -19.00 -16.91
CA GLN A 189 1.73 -19.20 -16.12
C GLN A 189 2.99 -18.98 -16.94
N GLN A 190 3.02 -19.50 -18.17
CA GLN A 190 4.16 -19.31 -19.07
C GLN A 190 4.34 -17.84 -19.46
N TRP A 191 3.24 -17.16 -19.80
CA TRP A 191 3.25 -15.73 -20.15
C TRP A 191 3.80 -14.88 -19.00
N GLU A 192 3.41 -15.14 -17.76
CA GLU A 192 3.91 -14.41 -16.60
C GLU A 192 5.43 -14.59 -16.43
N VAL A 193 5.94 -15.82 -16.58
CA VAL A 193 7.38 -16.11 -16.49
C VAL A 193 8.16 -15.41 -17.61
N ASP A 194 7.64 -15.43 -18.83
CA ASP A 194 8.29 -14.79 -19.98
C ASP A 194 8.24 -13.26 -19.87
N HIS A 195 7.12 -12.70 -19.38
CA HIS A 195 7.00 -11.27 -19.11
C HIS A 195 8.01 -10.80 -18.05
N GLN A 196 8.14 -11.53 -16.94
CA GLN A 196 9.15 -11.24 -15.93
C GLN A 196 10.58 -11.38 -16.45
N ARG A 197 10.84 -12.34 -17.34
CA ARG A 197 12.15 -12.48 -18.00
C ARG A 197 12.46 -11.27 -18.87
N GLN A 198 11.53 -10.87 -19.75
CA GLN A 198 11.70 -9.71 -20.62
C GLN A 198 11.85 -8.41 -19.81
N ALA A 199 11.14 -8.26 -18.70
CA ALA A 199 11.29 -7.12 -17.80
C ALA A 199 12.70 -7.05 -17.18
N ARG A 200 13.25 -8.19 -16.74
CA ARG A 200 14.64 -8.26 -16.23
C ARG A 200 15.68 -7.97 -17.32
N GLU A 201 15.50 -8.53 -18.51
CA GLU A 201 16.39 -8.28 -19.65
C GLU A 201 16.38 -6.80 -20.07
N ARG A 202 15.20 -6.17 -20.06
CA ARG A 202 15.07 -4.73 -20.34
C ARG A 202 15.82 -3.88 -19.30
N LYS A 203 15.66 -4.18 -18.00
CA LYS A 203 16.38 -3.48 -16.93
C LYS A 203 17.89 -3.59 -17.10
N LEU A 204 18.41 -4.80 -17.32
CA LEU A 204 19.84 -5.02 -17.55
C LEU A 204 20.33 -4.28 -18.80
N TRP A 205 19.55 -4.28 -19.88
CA TRP A 205 19.91 -3.56 -21.10
C TRP A 205 19.91 -2.04 -20.91
N GLU A 206 18.96 -1.50 -20.16
CA GLU A 206 18.91 -0.07 -19.81
C GLU A 206 20.08 0.33 -18.91
N GLU A 207 20.43 -0.48 -17.91
CA GLU A 207 21.61 -0.30 -17.05
C GLU A 207 22.90 -0.35 -17.86
N GLU A 208 23.07 -1.35 -18.73
CA GLU A 208 24.23 -1.48 -19.60
C GLU A 208 24.32 -0.31 -20.58
N ARG A 209 23.19 0.12 -21.15
CA ARG A 209 23.12 1.29 -22.03
C ARG A 209 23.50 2.56 -21.28
N ALA A 210 23.01 2.77 -20.06
CA ALA A 210 23.37 3.92 -19.23
C ALA A 210 24.88 3.92 -18.93
N HIS A 211 25.44 2.76 -18.60
CA HIS A 211 26.88 2.60 -18.39
C HIS A 211 27.69 2.92 -19.65
N ARG A 212 27.29 2.38 -20.82
CA ARG A 212 27.96 2.66 -22.11
C ARG A 212 27.87 4.13 -22.50
N LEU A 213 26.78 4.81 -22.17
CA LEU A 213 26.55 6.22 -22.48
C LEU A 213 27.16 7.20 -21.45
N GLY A 214 27.77 6.71 -20.36
CA GLY A 214 28.29 7.56 -19.29
C GLY A 214 27.19 8.35 -18.56
N LEU A 215 25.95 7.85 -18.59
CA LEU A 215 24.79 8.48 -17.93
C LEU A 215 24.67 8.11 -16.44
N LEU A 216 25.64 7.37 -15.92
CA LEU A 216 25.71 7.04 -14.50
C LEU A 216 26.52 8.12 -13.78
N TRP A 217 26.02 8.54 -12.63
CA TRP A 217 26.80 9.31 -11.68
C TRP A 217 27.95 8.44 -11.14
N ASP A 218 29.12 9.03 -10.98
CA ASP A 218 30.22 8.45 -10.21
C ASP A 218 29.78 8.21 -8.76
N ILE A 219 30.58 7.44 -8.03
CA ILE A 219 30.36 7.22 -6.58
C ILE A 219 30.29 8.59 -5.89
N PRO A 220 29.16 8.91 -5.22
CA PRO A 220 29.03 10.18 -4.50
C PRO A 220 30.13 10.31 -3.45
N ARG A 221 30.76 11.47 -3.42
CA ARG A 221 31.79 11.84 -2.44
C ARG A 221 31.19 12.79 -1.44
N ASP A 222 31.46 12.55 -0.16
CA ASP A 222 31.03 13.47 0.89
C ASP A 222 31.74 14.83 0.73
N GLU A 223 31.01 15.91 1.00
CA GLU A 223 31.56 17.28 0.96
C GLU A 223 32.45 17.61 2.17
N GLY A 224 32.77 16.62 3.02
CA GLY A 224 33.61 16.80 4.20
C GLY A 224 32.93 17.45 5.40
N HIS A 225 31.76 18.06 5.22
CA HIS A 225 31.01 18.78 6.26
C HIS A 225 29.52 18.36 6.28
N CYS A 226 28.87 18.62 7.42
CA CYS A 226 27.45 18.38 7.62
C CYS A 226 26.65 19.65 7.31
N ALA A 227 25.53 19.48 6.60
CA ALA A 227 24.67 20.60 6.23
C ALA A 227 23.65 20.93 7.35
N ALA A 228 23.22 19.92 8.10
CA ALA A 228 22.32 20.03 9.25
C ALA A 228 22.38 18.75 10.11
N TYR A 229 21.63 18.72 11.22
CA TYR A 229 21.45 17.49 12.00
C TYR A 229 21.00 16.34 11.10
N ASN A 230 21.73 15.23 11.17
CA ASN A 230 21.49 14.02 10.38
C ASN A 230 21.47 14.28 8.86
N THR A 231 22.11 15.35 8.40
CA THR A 231 22.06 15.80 7.00
C THR A 231 23.46 16.10 6.46
N ARG A 232 23.79 15.55 5.29
CA ARG A 232 25.10 15.70 4.63
C ARG A 232 24.97 16.04 3.16
N GLY A 233 25.85 16.91 2.69
CA GLY A 233 26.06 17.20 1.27
C GLY A 233 26.96 16.16 0.61
N TYR A 234 26.60 15.74 -0.59
CA TYR A 234 27.39 14.85 -1.44
C TYR A 234 27.55 15.47 -2.83
N THR A 235 28.70 15.23 -3.44
CA THR A 235 28.94 15.55 -4.85
C THR A 235 29.18 14.29 -5.64
N ALA A 236 28.54 14.18 -6.80
CA ALA A 236 28.88 13.15 -7.78
C ALA A 236 29.15 13.80 -9.12
N ARG A 237 30.12 13.25 -9.85
CA ARG A 237 30.42 13.69 -11.21
C ARG A 237 29.73 12.74 -12.17
N MET A 238 29.15 13.28 -13.22
CA MET A 238 28.72 12.49 -14.36
C MET A 238 29.67 12.78 -15.49
N ASN A 239 30.11 11.76 -16.22
CA ASN A 239 30.93 11.92 -17.40
C ASN A 239 30.01 11.97 -18.64
N PRO A 240 29.64 13.17 -19.13
CA PRO A 240 28.66 13.25 -20.20
C PRO A 240 29.28 12.94 -21.57
N MET A 241 30.51 12.39 -21.65
CA MET A 241 31.25 12.25 -22.91
C MET A 241 30.53 11.45 -24.01
N LEU A 242 29.47 10.68 -23.73
CA LEU A 242 28.63 10.10 -24.80
C LEU A 242 27.30 10.85 -25.02
N ALA A 243 26.72 11.49 -24.01
CA ALA A 243 25.49 12.29 -24.16
C ALA A 243 25.75 13.69 -24.77
N CYS A 244 26.88 14.32 -24.44
CA CYS A 244 27.24 15.67 -24.90
C CYS A 244 28.07 15.69 -26.18
N LYS A 245 28.64 14.56 -26.63
CA LYS A 245 29.34 14.51 -27.93
C LYS A 245 28.44 14.83 -29.13
N SER A 246 27.12 14.67 -28.98
CA SER A 246 26.13 15.03 -30.01
C SER A 246 25.64 16.49 -29.92
N ALA A 247 25.95 17.23 -28.86
CA ALA A 247 25.50 18.61 -28.65
C ALA A 247 26.51 19.42 -27.81
N PRO A 248 27.62 19.91 -28.38
CA PRO A 248 28.56 20.76 -27.66
C PRO A 248 27.87 22.07 -27.24
N ILE A 249 27.91 22.39 -25.96
CA ILE A 249 27.45 23.70 -25.45
C ILE A 249 28.58 24.69 -25.71
N VAL A 250 28.32 25.68 -26.56
CA VAL A 250 29.25 26.79 -26.83
C VAL A 250 28.68 28.02 -26.17
N ILE A 251 29.32 28.49 -25.10
CA ILE A 251 28.99 29.76 -24.44
C ILE A 251 30.10 30.74 -24.83
N HIS A 252 29.73 31.85 -25.45
CA HIS A 252 30.67 32.91 -25.86
C HIS A 252 31.86 32.44 -26.74
N ASN A 253 31.62 31.53 -27.70
CA ASN A 253 32.65 30.94 -28.57
C ASN A 253 33.75 30.14 -27.86
N GLU A 254 33.66 29.94 -26.54
CA GLU A 254 34.53 29.03 -25.81
C GLU A 254 33.83 27.68 -25.62
N ARG A 255 34.60 26.62 -25.87
CA ARG A 255 34.18 25.24 -25.56
C ARG A 255 34.45 25.01 -24.08
N VAL A 256 33.40 25.01 -23.28
CA VAL A 256 33.49 24.62 -21.88
C VAL A 256 33.73 23.11 -21.83
N GLN A 257 34.74 22.67 -21.08
CA GLN A 257 34.90 21.25 -20.75
C GLN A 257 33.81 20.91 -19.73
N ASN A 258 32.71 20.34 -20.23
CA ASN A 258 31.50 20.11 -19.44
C ASN A 258 31.67 18.89 -18.52
N GLU A 259 32.26 19.09 -17.35
CA GLU A 259 32.04 18.19 -16.22
C GLU A 259 30.71 18.57 -15.57
N ILE A 260 29.75 17.65 -15.53
CA ILE A 260 28.48 17.86 -14.82
C ILE A 260 28.68 17.35 -13.40
N VAL A 261 28.62 18.26 -12.43
CA VAL A 261 28.67 17.93 -10.99
C VAL A 261 27.26 18.06 -10.42
N GLY A 262 26.75 16.96 -9.88
CA GLY A 262 25.52 16.94 -9.12
C GLY A 262 25.81 17.16 -7.65
N HIS A 263 25.05 18.03 -7.01
CA HIS A 263 25.03 18.23 -5.57
C HIS A 263 23.77 17.57 -5.00
N PHE A 264 23.94 16.75 -3.97
CA PHE A 264 22.88 15.99 -3.33
C PHE A 264 22.88 16.28 -1.84
N ILE A 265 21.70 16.50 -1.26
CA ILE A 265 21.54 16.63 0.20
C ILE A 265 20.82 15.38 0.69
N VAL A 266 21.47 14.60 1.53
CA VAL A 266 20.90 13.41 2.18
C VAL A 266 20.58 13.78 3.62
N ASN A 267 19.30 13.71 4.00
CA ASN A 267 18.77 14.18 5.29
C ASN A 267 18.46 13.06 6.30
N SER A 268 18.96 11.85 6.05
CA SER A 268 18.74 10.70 6.93
C SER A 268 19.94 9.76 6.94
N ASN A 269 20.07 8.98 8.02
CA ASN A 269 21.12 7.97 8.20
C ASN A 269 22.55 8.51 8.08
N GLU A 270 22.78 9.73 8.57
CA GLU A 270 24.10 10.38 8.61
C GLU A 270 24.62 10.45 10.06
N PRO A 271 25.09 9.34 10.66
CA PRO A 271 25.49 9.32 12.07
C PRO A 271 26.66 10.25 12.37
N ALA A 272 27.52 10.50 11.38
CA ALA A 272 28.61 11.46 11.50
C ALA A 272 28.13 12.93 11.54
N CYS A 273 26.87 13.18 11.21
CA CYS A 273 26.20 14.49 11.27
C CYS A 273 25.18 14.59 12.41
N GLN A 274 25.35 13.78 13.46
CA GLN A 274 24.51 13.81 14.65
C GLN A 274 25.31 14.40 15.82
N PRO A 275 25.37 15.74 15.93
CA PRO A 275 25.82 16.36 17.16
C PRO A 275 24.84 16.04 18.29
N HIS A 276 25.32 16.12 19.52
CA HIS A 276 24.50 15.82 20.69
C HIS A 276 24.63 16.91 21.75
N TRP A 277 23.57 17.08 22.52
CA TRP A 277 23.54 17.99 23.66
C TRP A 277 24.31 17.39 24.83
N GLY A 278 25.19 18.17 25.41
CA GLY A 278 25.93 17.81 26.61
C GLY A 278 25.12 17.99 27.89
N LYS A 279 25.82 18.32 28.97
CA LYS A 279 25.18 18.59 30.27
C LYS A 279 24.24 19.79 30.18
N TRP A 280 23.04 19.62 30.74
CA TRP A 280 22.04 20.66 30.89
C TRP A 280 22.33 21.58 32.08
N TYR A 281 22.15 22.88 31.88
CA TYR A 281 22.28 23.91 32.89
C TYR A 281 20.96 24.67 33.01
N ASP A 282 20.29 24.56 34.16
CA ASP A 282 19.10 25.36 34.46
C ASP A 282 19.51 26.81 34.69
N LYS A 283 18.91 27.73 33.91
CA LYS A 283 19.08 29.18 34.08
C LYS A 283 17.97 29.80 34.90
N GLY A 284 17.05 28.98 35.39
CA GLY A 284 15.91 29.38 36.19
C GLY A 284 14.79 29.97 35.35
N CYS A 285 13.91 30.66 36.05
CA CYS A 285 12.73 31.27 35.48
C CYS A 285 13.08 32.54 34.73
N ILE A 286 12.58 32.64 33.50
CA ILE A 286 12.55 33.87 32.72
C ILE A 286 11.13 34.45 32.77
N GLY A 287 10.97 35.70 32.31
CA GLY A 287 9.65 36.36 32.33
C GLY A 287 8.57 35.56 31.60
N GLY A 288 7.32 35.71 32.03
CA GLY A 288 6.16 35.12 31.35
C GLY A 288 5.89 33.64 31.67
N GLY A 289 6.32 33.15 32.83
CA GLY A 289 6.03 31.76 33.24
C GLY A 289 6.85 30.71 32.48
N MET A 290 7.99 31.11 31.92
CA MET A 290 8.89 30.25 31.16
C MET A 290 10.13 29.93 31.98
N ARG A 291 10.70 28.73 31.80
CA ARG A 291 12.01 28.34 32.32
C ARG A 291 12.99 28.22 31.16
N ARG A 292 14.23 28.68 31.36
CA ARG A 292 15.30 28.53 30.37
C ARG A 292 16.30 27.50 30.84
N VAL A 293 16.65 26.57 29.97
CA VAL A 293 17.79 25.68 30.14
C VAL A 293 18.75 25.81 28.97
N GLU A 294 20.02 25.51 29.21
CA GLU A 294 21.07 25.57 28.21
C GLU A 294 21.83 24.26 28.14
N SER A 295 22.26 23.87 26.95
CA SER A 295 23.21 22.77 26.77
C SER A 295 24.22 23.07 25.67
N ARG A 296 25.46 22.65 25.88
CA ARG A 296 26.53 22.76 24.89
C ARG A 296 26.34 21.69 23.83
N LEU A 297 26.44 22.07 22.56
CA LEU A 297 26.44 21.15 21.43
C LEU A 297 27.83 20.54 21.24
N TRP A 298 27.89 19.22 21.20
CA TRP A 298 29.12 18.43 21.01
C TRP A 298 29.10 17.70 19.68
N ASN A 299 30.27 17.19 19.28
CA ASN A 299 30.47 16.44 18.04
C ASN A 299 30.23 17.27 16.76
N LEU A 300 30.64 18.55 16.79
CA LEU A 300 30.75 19.39 15.60
C LEU A 300 32.11 19.17 14.93
N ARG A 301 32.13 19.02 13.61
CA ARG A 301 33.38 18.99 12.82
C ARG A 301 33.88 20.43 12.62
N LYS A 302 35.16 20.56 12.29
CA LYS A 302 35.83 21.86 12.16
C LYS A 302 35.19 22.76 11.09
N ASP A 303 34.67 22.14 10.03
CA ASP A 303 34.16 22.83 8.84
C ASP A 303 32.62 22.83 8.78
N ASP A 304 31.94 22.31 9.80
CA ASP A 304 30.47 22.36 9.87
C ASP A 304 30.00 23.78 10.17
N ASP A 305 28.89 24.20 9.56
CA ASP A 305 28.19 25.43 9.96
C ASP A 305 27.52 25.19 11.32
N TRP A 306 28.22 25.59 12.38
CA TRP A 306 27.75 25.41 13.75
C TRP A 306 26.37 26.02 14.00
N GLN A 307 26.01 27.11 13.32
CA GLN A 307 24.75 27.80 13.51
C GLN A 307 23.62 26.95 12.95
N TRP A 308 23.82 26.37 11.76
CA TRP A 308 22.88 25.44 11.15
C TRP A 308 22.75 24.13 11.93
N MET A 309 23.87 23.55 12.35
CA MET A 309 23.87 22.34 13.17
C MET A 309 23.11 22.57 14.48
N CYS A 310 23.39 23.67 15.18
CA CYS A 310 22.67 24.01 16.40
C CYS A 310 21.16 24.23 16.15
N GLY A 311 20.80 24.96 15.10
CA GLY A 311 19.41 25.27 14.77
C GLY A 311 18.59 24.07 14.31
N THR A 312 19.20 22.93 14.01
CA THR A 312 18.49 21.73 13.51
C THR A 312 18.63 20.51 14.42
N THR A 313 19.42 20.61 15.50
CA THR A 313 19.61 19.48 16.42
C THR A 313 18.41 19.36 17.37
N PRO A 314 17.68 18.24 17.35
CA PRO A 314 16.55 18.03 18.24
C PRO A 314 17.01 17.78 19.68
N ALA A 315 16.14 18.02 20.64
CA ALA A 315 16.39 17.75 22.05
C ALA A 315 15.15 17.24 22.77
N THR A 316 15.36 16.52 23.87
CA THR A 316 14.28 16.24 24.84
C THR A 316 14.68 16.83 26.19
N VAL A 317 13.91 17.80 26.66
CA VAL A 317 14.16 18.53 27.93
C VAL A 317 12.95 18.34 28.84
N ASN A 318 13.16 17.74 30.02
CA ASN A 318 12.07 17.44 30.97
C ASN A 318 10.86 16.74 30.33
N GLY A 319 11.11 15.81 29.40
CA GLY A 319 10.07 15.07 28.69
C GLY A 319 9.40 15.82 27.54
N ILE A 320 9.78 17.08 27.28
CA ILE A 320 9.29 17.88 26.16
C ILE A 320 10.26 17.72 24.99
N ALA A 321 9.74 17.29 23.84
CA ALA A 321 10.51 17.19 22.61
C ALA A 321 10.58 18.54 21.89
N PHE A 322 11.79 18.92 21.51
CA PHE A 322 12.11 20.10 20.72
C PHE A 322 12.68 19.67 19.38
N SER A 323 12.13 20.16 18.27
CA SER A 323 12.72 19.98 16.94
C SER A 323 14.02 20.79 16.78
N GLN A 324 14.12 21.91 17.49
CA GLN A 324 15.28 22.81 17.48
C GLN A 324 15.32 23.64 18.78
N PRO A 325 16.49 24.19 19.17
CA PRO A 325 16.58 25.15 20.25
C PRO A 325 15.82 26.45 19.94
N THR A 326 15.38 27.16 20.99
CA THR A 326 14.80 28.50 20.88
C THR A 326 15.83 29.50 20.34
N ARG A 327 17.09 29.36 20.74
CA ARG A 327 18.20 30.21 20.29
C ARG A 327 19.53 29.47 20.34
N CYS A 328 20.42 29.80 19.41
CA CYS A 328 21.80 29.35 19.39
C CYS A 328 22.76 30.51 19.69
N GLU A 329 23.80 30.24 20.47
CA GLU A 329 24.84 31.22 20.81
C GLU A 329 26.23 30.59 20.76
N ASN A 330 27.17 31.26 20.09
CA ASN A 330 28.58 30.89 20.09
C ASN A 330 29.31 31.63 21.22
N ARG A 331 29.74 30.91 22.25
CA ARG A 331 30.43 31.47 23.43
C ARG A 331 31.96 31.38 23.32
N GLY A 332 32.48 31.28 22.10
CA GLY A 332 33.90 31.18 21.81
C GLY A 332 34.48 29.78 22.01
N TRP A 333 35.79 29.65 21.85
CA TRP A 333 36.47 28.36 21.75
C TRP A 333 36.40 27.50 23.03
N ILE A 334 36.40 28.13 24.21
CA ILE A 334 36.38 27.42 25.51
C ILE A 334 35.01 26.80 25.77
N TRP A 335 33.95 27.58 25.53
CA TRP A 335 32.57 27.23 25.87
C TRP A 335 31.79 26.60 24.73
N GLY A 336 32.27 26.78 23.49
CA GLY A 336 31.67 26.21 22.29
C GLY A 336 30.31 26.82 21.97
N MET A 337 29.49 26.00 21.30
CA MET A 337 28.17 26.37 20.81
C MET A 337 27.12 25.92 21.81
N VAL A 338 26.19 26.79 22.18
CA VAL A 338 25.17 26.54 23.19
C VAL A 338 23.79 26.71 22.58
N GLY A 339 22.94 25.71 22.77
CA GLY A 339 21.51 25.79 22.50
C GLY A 339 20.76 26.21 23.77
N MET A 340 19.87 27.19 23.62
CA MET A 340 18.94 27.63 24.65
C MET A 340 17.56 27.07 24.36
N PHE A 341 16.92 26.50 25.38
CA PHE A 341 15.59 25.92 25.30
C PHE A 341 14.71 26.57 26.36
N GLU A 342 13.56 27.06 25.92
CA GLU A 342 12.58 27.71 26.78
C GLU A 342 11.29 26.90 26.77
N TYR A 343 10.78 26.56 27.94
CA TYR A 343 9.50 25.86 28.08
C TYR A 343 8.63 26.47 29.18
N PRO A 344 7.30 26.37 29.07
CA PRO A 344 6.40 26.80 30.13
C PRO A 344 6.62 26.00 31.41
N ASP A 345 6.72 26.68 32.54
CA ASP A 345 6.89 26.05 33.85
C ASP A 345 6.05 26.80 34.88
N MET A 346 5.05 26.13 35.44
CA MET A 346 4.15 26.74 36.43
C MET A 346 4.85 27.14 37.73
N SER A 347 6.02 26.57 38.03
CA SER A 347 6.84 26.99 39.17
C SER A 347 7.50 28.35 38.94
N CYS A 348 7.67 28.73 37.67
CA CYS A 348 8.03 30.08 37.30
C CYS A 348 6.77 30.92 37.42
N GLY A 349 6.53 31.45 38.62
CA GLY A 349 5.32 32.19 38.95
C GLY A 349 4.92 33.12 37.80
N TRP A 350 3.68 32.96 37.33
CA TRP A 350 3.08 33.91 36.42
C TRP A 350 2.90 35.21 37.19
N ASN A 351 3.91 36.07 37.23
CA ASN A 351 3.71 37.49 37.49
C ASN A 351 2.98 38.10 36.28
N LEU A 352 1.79 37.58 35.98
CA LEU A 352 0.81 38.18 35.08
C LEU A 352 0.26 39.49 35.66
N MET A 353 0.54 39.76 36.93
CA MET A 353 0.33 41.03 37.55
C MET A 353 1.64 41.47 38.18
N GLY A 354 2.49 42.14 37.39
CA GLY A 354 3.05 43.38 37.90
C GLY A 354 1.86 44.09 38.57
N ASN A 355 1.97 44.25 39.87
CA ASN A 355 0.93 44.72 40.78
C ASN A 355 0.29 45.99 40.20
N ILE A 356 -0.76 45.87 39.40
CA ILE A 356 -1.64 46.97 39.02
C ILE A 356 -2.56 47.18 40.23
N SER A 357 -1.97 47.61 41.34
CA SER A 357 -2.70 48.28 42.42
C SER A 357 -2.87 49.78 42.12
N GLY A 358 -2.65 50.19 40.85
CA GLY A 358 -2.71 51.59 40.39
C GLY A 358 -3.64 51.86 39.22
N VAL A 359 -4.56 50.96 38.84
CA VAL A 359 -5.73 51.39 38.05
C VAL A 359 -6.76 51.90 39.04
N GLU A 360 -6.65 53.20 39.30
CA GLU A 360 -7.71 54.03 39.86
C GLU A 360 -8.99 53.76 39.06
N GLN A 361 -9.97 53.13 39.71
CA GLN A 361 -11.29 52.93 39.11
C GLN A 361 -11.88 54.32 38.82
N PRO A 362 -12.36 54.61 37.60
CA PRO A 362 -13.04 55.88 37.35
C PRO A 362 -14.27 55.98 38.25
N PRO A 363 -14.58 57.18 38.78
CA PRO A 363 -15.70 57.37 39.68
C PRO A 363 -17.01 56.96 38.99
N VAL A 364 -17.75 56.08 39.65
CA VAL A 364 -19.11 55.71 39.28
C VAL A 364 -19.98 56.95 39.50
N ASN A 365 -20.37 57.61 38.42
CA ASN A 365 -21.38 58.65 38.46
C ASN A 365 -22.74 58.00 38.74
N THR A 366 -23.23 58.15 39.97
CA THR A 366 -24.65 58.00 40.30
C THR A 366 -25.45 59.13 39.64
N LEU A 367 -26.53 58.73 38.97
CA LEU A 367 -27.58 59.58 38.40
C LEU A 367 -28.25 60.48 39.43
#